data_AF-A0A2D1QHT6-F1
#
_entry.id   AF-A0A2D1QHT6-F1
#
_cell.length_a   1.000
_cell.length_b   1.000
_cell.length_c   1.000
_cell.angle_alpha   90.00
_cell.angle_beta   90.00
_cell.angle_gamma   90.00
#
_symmetry.space_group_name_H-M   'P 1'
#
loop_
_entity.id
_entity.type
_entity.pdbx_description
1 polymer ?
#
loop_
_entity_poly.entity_id
_entity_poly.type
_entity_poly.pdbx_seq_one_letter_code
_entity_poly.pdbx_strand_id
1 'polypeptide(L)'
;MIVCSTLKIDLTSVEGIRDWVLLTDSPFDIVGQDGLTYRHAGALLKIDKITSENTLSNRVLKCTLSGVDRSIVSVVNNHKFRNKDIEIRKCFVEDDGNRVTDSSIYFSGITQTPEYTIDYESGTATLGIGCKSVFDLSQKPSLVRSNTASHQLWFPNDHFYKYATSAELEDEMWTRA
;
A
#
# COMPACT_ATOMS: atom_id res chain seq x y z
N MET A 1 29.84 6.31 11.77
CA MET A 1 28.99 5.49 10.89
C MET A 1 27.55 5.83 11.21
N ILE A 2 26.79 6.30 10.22
CA ILE A 2 25.41 6.74 10.40
C ILE A 2 24.48 5.61 9.94
N VAL A 3 23.47 5.30 10.76
CA VAL A 3 22.40 4.37 10.40
C VAL A 3 21.20 5.19 9.99
N CYS A 4 20.71 4.98 8.77
CA CYS A 4 19.55 5.66 8.23
C CYS A 4 18.61 4.66 7.54
N SER A 5 17.40 5.10 7.27
CA SER A 5 16.38 4.37 6.54
C SER A 5 16.12 5.07 5.21
N THR A 6 16.01 4.31 4.14
CA THR A 6 15.54 4.78 2.83
C THR A 6 14.17 4.22 2.56
N LEU A 7 13.32 5.06 1.96
CA LEU A 7 11.97 4.74 1.56
C LEU A 7 11.84 5.02 0.06
N LYS A 8 11.41 3.99 -0.66
CA LYS A 8 11.18 4.00 -2.10
C LYS A 8 9.73 3.62 -2.36
N ILE A 9 9.00 4.50 -3.02
CA ILE A 9 7.61 4.24 -3.45
C ILE A 9 7.52 4.46 -4.96
N ASP A 10 6.95 3.48 -5.66
CA ASP A 10 6.67 3.60 -7.08
C ASP A 10 5.33 4.30 -7.34
N LEU A 11 5.38 5.54 -7.83
CA LEU A 11 4.21 6.32 -8.25
C LEU A 11 4.19 6.58 -9.76
N THR A 12 4.91 5.81 -10.57
CA THR A 12 4.95 5.98 -12.04
C THR A 12 3.57 5.89 -12.69
N SER A 13 2.69 5.07 -12.12
CA SER A 13 1.31 4.85 -12.59
C SER A 13 0.32 5.92 -12.12
N VAL A 14 0.77 6.93 -11.37
CA VAL A 14 -0.05 8.04 -10.88
C VAL A 14 0.04 9.20 -11.86
N GLU A 15 -1.07 9.52 -12.55
CA GLU A 15 -1.09 10.71 -13.41
C GLU A 15 -0.88 11.98 -12.57
N GLY A 16 0.08 12.81 -12.97
CA GLY A 16 0.49 14.03 -12.28
C GLY A 16 1.88 13.95 -11.64
N ILE A 17 2.30 12.77 -11.17
CA ILE A 17 3.64 12.56 -10.58
C ILE A 17 4.55 11.85 -11.60
N ARG A 18 4.12 10.69 -12.12
CA ARG A 18 4.89 9.86 -13.08
C ARG A 18 6.36 9.63 -12.70
N ASP A 19 6.66 9.60 -11.41
CA ASP A 19 8.02 9.54 -10.88
C ASP A 19 8.08 8.71 -9.60
N TRP A 20 9.29 8.33 -9.20
CA TRP A 20 9.57 7.63 -7.95
C TRP A 20 9.66 8.60 -6.79
N VAL A 21 9.05 8.25 -5.67
CA VAL A 21 9.24 9.00 -4.43
C VAL A 21 10.32 8.32 -3.62
N LEU A 22 11.44 9.01 -3.48
CA LEU A 22 12.66 8.55 -2.84
C LEU A 22 12.98 9.45 -1.66
N LEU A 23 12.80 8.95 -0.44
CA LEU A 23 13.00 9.71 0.80
C LEU A 23 13.95 9.00 1.75
N THR A 24 14.63 9.75 2.61
CA THR A 24 15.45 9.22 3.69
C THR A 24 15.26 10.01 5.00
N ASP A 25 15.43 9.33 6.13
CA ASP A 25 15.49 9.95 7.47
C ASP A 25 16.89 10.55 7.78
N SER A 26 17.86 10.37 6.88
CA SER A 26 19.20 10.95 6.99
C SER A 26 19.14 12.49 7.01
N PRO A 27 20.08 13.17 7.71
CA PRO A 27 20.19 14.63 7.68
C PRO A 27 20.63 15.20 6.33
N PHE A 28 21.09 14.38 5.40
CA PHE A 28 21.52 14.78 4.05
C PHE A 28 20.99 13.80 2.98
N ASP A 29 20.84 14.28 1.75
CA ASP A 29 20.35 13.47 0.62
C ASP A 29 21.33 12.33 0.35
N ILE A 30 20.93 11.06 0.28
CA ILE A 30 21.87 9.93 0.11
C ILE A 30 21.78 9.26 -1.26
N VAL A 31 22.90 8.75 -1.76
CA VAL A 31 22.92 7.92 -2.97
C VAL A 31 22.85 6.44 -2.59
N GLY A 32 21.75 5.79 -2.94
CA GLY A 32 21.53 4.37 -2.69
C GLY A 32 22.43 3.47 -3.54
N GLN A 33 22.49 2.19 -3.17
CA GLN A 33 23.22 1.16 -3.95
C GLN A 33 22.64 0.97 -5.36
N ASP A 34 21.37 1.34 -5.55
CA ASP A 34 20.64 1.38 -6.82
C ASP A 34 21.00 2.60 -7.69
N GLY A 35 21.90 3.47 -7.24
CA GLY A 35 22.36 4.66 -7.98
C GLY A 35 21.35 5.83 -7.96
N LEU A 36 20.26 5.69 -7.21
CA LEU A 36 19.24 6.71 -7.04
C LEU A 36 19.57 7.64 -5.87
N THR A 37 19.22 8.92 -6.02
CA THR A 37 19.36 9.91 -4.95
C THR A 37 18.07 9.97 -4.13
N TYR A 38 18.17 9.66 -2.84
CA TYR A 38 17.10 9.76 -1.87
C TYR A 38 17.14 11.14 -1.21
N ARG A 39 16.02 11.84 -1.23
CA ARG A 39 15.94 13.18 -0.66
C ARG A 39 15.79 13.13 0.86
N HIS A 40 16.53 13.97 1.56
CA HIS A 40 16.43 14.08 3.00
C HIS A 40 15.05 14.62 3.40
N ALA A 41 14.40 13.86 4.27
CA ALA A 41 13.24 14.30 5.04
C ALA A 41 13.60 14.42 6.53
N GLY A 42 14.75 13.90 6.97
CA GLY A 42 15.27 14.05 8.32
C GLY A 42 14.23 13.67 9.38
N ALA A 43 14.02 14.57 10.35
CA ALA A 43 13.05 14.40 11.44
C ALA A 43 11.58 14.39 10.99
N LEU A 44 11.28 14.74 9.74
CA LEU A 44 9.92 14.73 9.22
C LEU A 44 9.45 13.33 8.85
N LEU A 45 10.37 12.42 8.55
CA LEU A 45 10.06 11.04 8.21
C LEU A 45 10.21 10.14 9.45
N LYS A 46 9.09 9.59 9.90
CA LYS A 46 9.05 8.61 10.98
C LYS A 46 8.57 7.27 10.44
N ILE A 47 9.40 6.25 10.57
CA ILE A 47 9.05 4.87 10.23
C ILE A 47 8.79 4.12 11.53
N ASP A 48 7.57 3.60 11.69
CA ASP A 48 7.24 2.83 12.89
C ASP A 48 8.00 1.50 12.93
N LYS A 49 8.27 1.04 14.16
CA LYS A 49 8.96 -0.24 14.37
C LYS A 49 8.05 -1.37 13.93
N ILE A 50 8.64 -2.35 13.23
CA ILE A 50 7.96 -3.61 12.94
C ILE A 50 7.78 -4.38 14.25
N THR A 51 6.54 -4.54 14.68
CA THR A 51 6.18 -5.48 15.75
C THR A 51 6.06 -6.87 15.13
N SER A 52 6.88 -7.81 15.60
CA SER A 52 6.82 -9.20 15.15
C SER A 52 5.88 -9.97 16.07
N GLU A 53 4.72 -10.34 15.56
CA GLU A 53 3.81 -11.28 16.21
C GLU A 53 4.01 -12.67 15.61
N ASN A 54 3.86 -13.72 16.44
CA ASN A 54 3.97 -15.13 16.00
C ASN A 54 2.65 -15.66 15.41
N THR A 55 1.64 -14.81 15.30
CA THR A 55 0.39 -15.12 14.63
C THR A 55 0.49 -14.75 13.16
N LEU A 56 -0.32 -15.38 12.30
CA LEU A 56 -0.48 -14.99 10.90
C LEU A 56 -1.33 -13.70 10.83
N SER A 57 -0.84 -12.62 11.45
CA SER A 57 -1.43 -11.29 11.38
C SER A 57 -0.78 -10.49 10.25
N ASN A 58 -1.59 -9.68 9.57
CA ASN A 58 -1.10 -8.83 8.50
C ASN A 58 -0.10 -7.83 9.10
N ARG A 59 1.16 -7.85 8.65
CA ARG A 59 2.16 -6.90 9.11
C ARG A 59 1.80 -5.52 8.56
N VAL A 60 1.24 -4.67 9.42
CA VAL A 60 0.96 -3.27 9.11
C VAL A 60 2.10 -2.42 9.64
N LEU A 61 2.84 -1.79 8.73
CA LEU A 61 3.85 -0.79 9.06
C LEU A 61 3.32 0.58 8.66
N LYS A 62 3.47 1.58 9.53
CA LYS A 62 3.06 2.96 9.23
C LYS A 62 4.28 3.85 9.06
N CYS A 63 4.34 4.54 7.92
CA CYS A 63 5.30 5.59 7.66
C CYS A 63 4.59 6.94 7.80
N THR A 64 5.08 7.81 8.66
CA THR A 64 4.52 9.15 8.86
C THR A 64 5.48 10.19 8.32
N LEU A 65 5.00 11.05 7.43
CA LEU A 65 5.73 12.21 6.93
C LEU A 65 5.03 13.48 7.43
N SER A 66 5.71 14.26 8.25
CA SER A 66 5.21 15.54 8.77
C SER A 66 5.72 16.73 7.96
N GLY A 67 5.11 17.91 8.14
CA GLY A 67 5.58 19.15 7.50
C GLY A 67 5.33 19.22 5.99
N VAL A 68 4.38 18.44 5.47
CA VAL A 68 4.05 18.42 4.04
C VAL A 68 3.13 19.60 3.71
N ASP A 69 3.36 20.24 2.56
CA ASP A 69 2.48 21.30 2.05
C ASP A 69 1.08 20.77 1.73
N ARG A 70 0.05 21.61 1.93
CA ARG A 70 -1.36 21.26 1.69
C ARG A 70 -1.64 20.85 0.24
N SER A 71 -0.87 21.35 -0.73
CA SER A 71 -1.04 20.97 -2.14
C SER A 71 -0.84 19.46 -2.37
N ILE A 72 0.09 18.83 -1.64
CA ILE A 72 0.37 17.39 -1.75
C ILE A 72 -0.77 16.55 -1.17
N VAL A 73 -1.49 17.06 -0.16
CA VAL A 73 -2.68 16.38 0.42
C VAL A 73 -3.76 16.16 -0.65
N SER A 74 -3.92 17.10 -1.58
CA SER A 74 -4.89 16.97 -2.67
C SER A 74 -4.53 15.82 -3.64
N VAL A 75 -3.24 15.60 -3.87
CA VAL A 75 -2.73 14.50 -4.71
C VAL A 75 -2.91 13.15 -4.01
N VAL A 76 -2.69 13.12 -2.69
CA VAL A 76 -2.93 11.96 -1.83
C VAL A 76 -4.40 11.54 -1.82
N ASN A 77 -5.32 12.51 -1.77
CA ASN A 77 -6.76 12.29 -1.74
C ASN A 77 -7.33 11.59 -2.99
N ASN A 78 -6.65 11.68 -4.14
CA ASN A 78 -7.12 11.05 -5.38
C ASN A 78 -6.97 9.51 -5.40
N HIS A 79 -6.74 8.85 -4.26
CA HIS A 79 -6.59 7.40 -4.08
C HIS A 79 -5.51 6.73 -4.93
N LYS A 80 -4.68 7.50 -5.65
CA LYS A 80 -3.64 6.98 -6.53
C LYS A 80 -2.45 6.38 -5.77
N PHE A 81 -2.38 6.58 -4.45
CA PHE A 81 -1.38 5.96 -3.57
C PHE A 81 -1.76 4.55 -3.11
N ARG A 82 -2.97 4.07 -3.38
CA ARG A 82 -3.38 2.72 -2.96
C ARG A 82 -2.78 1.66 -3.88
N ASN A 83 -2.39 0.53 -3.29
CA ASN A 83 -1.85 -0.63 -4.00
C ASN A 83 -0.57 -0.30 -4.80
N LYS A 84 0.32 0.51 -4.23
CA LYS A 84 1.63 0.81 -4.81
C LYS A 84 2.71 0.08 -4.05
N ASP A 85 3.75 -0.30 -4.77
CA ASP A 85 4.88 -1.01 -4.19
C ASP A 85 5.72 -0.04 -3.36
N ILE A 86 6.05 -0.47 -2.15
CA ILE A 86 6.90 0.26 -1.21
C ILE A 86 8.03 -0.64 -0.73
N GLU A 87 9.22 -0.08 -0.70
CA GLU A 87 10.41 -0.71 -0.16
C GLU A 87 11.09 0.21 0.84
N ILE A 88 11.39 -0.33 2.02
CA ILE A 88 12.11 0.35 3.08
C ILE A 88 13.38 -0.44 3.35
N ARG A 89 14.53 0.22 3.25
CA ARG A 89 15.84 -0.37 3.57
C ARG A 89 16.47 0.35 4.74
N LYS A 90 17.21 -0.40 5.55
CA LYS A 90 18.17 0.18 6.49
C LYS A 90 19.53 0.22 5.83
N CYS A 91 20.12 1.39 5.84
CA CYS A 91 21.36 1.71 5.17
C CYS A 91 22.39 2.15 6.20
N PHE A 92 23.64 1.74 5.97
CA PHE A 92 24.80 2.23 6.68
C PHE A 92 25.55 3.20 5.78
N VAL A 93 25.81 4.39 6.29
CA VAL A 93 26.50 5.48 5.58
C VAL A 93 27.79 5.81 6.33
N GLU A 94 28.87 6.02 5.57
CA GLU A 94 30.15 6.49 6.10
C GLU A 94 30.06 7.93 6.60
N ASP A 95 30.81 8.28 7.65
CA ASP A 95 30.67 9.59 8.33
C ASP A 95 30.99 10.80 7.45
N ASP A 96 31.74 10.61 6.37
CA ASP A 96 32.21 11.69 5.49
C ASP A 96 31.67 11.55 4.05
N GLY A 97 30.78 10.56 3.85
CA GLY A 97 30.37 10.10 2.54
C GLY A 97 28.87 10.18 2.36
N ASN A 98 28.46 10.44 1.12
CA ASN A 98 27.04 10.47 0.76
C ASN A 98 26.52 9.16 0.14
N ARG A 99 27.30 8.08 0.29
CA ARG A 99 27.07 6.82 -0.39
C ARG A 99 26.75 5.75 0.65
N VAL A 100 25.76 4.94 0.34
CA VAL A 100 25.41 3.78 1.16
C VAL A 100 26.48 2.70 0.99
N THR A 101 27.15 2.35 2.09
CA THR A 101 28.15 1.28 2.13
C THR A 101 27.48 -0.09 2.14
N ASP A 102 26.48 -0.26 3.01
CA ASP A 102 25.71 -1.50 3.13
C ASP A 102 24.21 -1.22 3.29
N SER A 103 23.36 -2.10 2.75
CA SER A 103 21.91 -1.97 2.85
C SER A 103 21.21 -3.32 3.07
N SER A 104 20.23 -3.32 3.97
CA SER A 104 19.37 -4.47 4.25
C SER A 104 17.91 -4.09 4.11
N ILE A 105 17.10 -4.99 3.55
CA ILE A 105 15.66 -4.78 3.42
C ILE A 105 15.03 -4.87 4.81
N TYR A 106 14.42 -3.76 5.25
CA TYR A 106 13.69 -3.71 6.51
C TYR A 106 12.23 -4.11 6.32
N PHE A 107 11.60 -3.59 5.26
CA PHE A 107 10.22 -3.90 4.92
C PHE A 107 10.00 -3.80 3.41
N SER A 108 9.21 -4.72 2.86
CA SER A 108 8.73 -4.66 1.48
C SER A 108 7.26 -5.04 1.46
N GLY A 109 6.47 -4.26 0.73
CA GLY A 109 5.03 -4.37 0.80
C GLY A 109 4.29 -3.49 -0.18
N ILE A 110 3.01 -3.35 0.10
CA ILE A 110 2.06 -2.60 -0.70
C ILE A 110 1.44 -1.52 0.19
N THR A 111 1.29 -0.31 -0.33
CA THR A 111 0.65 0.81 0.35
C THR A 111 -0.87 0.62 0.48
N GLN A 112 -1.40 1.00 1.63
CA GLN A 112 -2.82 1.08 1.94
C GLN A 112 -3.34 2.51 1.75
N THR A 113 -4.59 2.73 2.17
CA THR A 113 -5.19 4.06 2.17
C THR A 113 -4.36 4.99 3.07
N PRO A 114 -3.84 6.12 2.54
CA PRO A 114 -3.14 7.09 3.35
C PRO A 114 -4.11 7.81 4.29
N GLU A 115 -3.66 8.08 5.50
CA GLU A 115 -4.30 8.92 6.49
C GLU A 115 -3.62 10.28 6.49
N TYR A 116 -4.35 11.38 6.64
CA TYR A 116 -3.74 12.69 6.78
C TYR A 116 -4.43 13.51 7.87
N THR A 117 -3.63 14.31 8.55
CA THR A 117 -4.08 15.27 9.56
C THR A 117 -3.56 16.64 9.15
N ILE A 118 -4.47 17.60 9.01
CA ILE A 118 -4.13 18.99 8.68
C ILE A 118 -4.10 19.78 9.98
N ASP A 119 -2.98 20.43 10.25
CA ASP A 119 -2.92 21.47 11.26
C ASP A 119 -3.26 22.81 10.59
N TYR A 120 -4.29 23.48 11.13
CA TYR A 120 -4.77 24.75 10.60
C TYR A 120 -4.00 25.95 11.13
N GLU A 121 -3.31 25.80 12.26
CA GLU A 121 -2.54 26.90 12.88
C GLU A 121 -1.15 27.03 12.25
N SER A 122 -0.46 25.90 12.05
CA SER A 122 0.86 25.88 11.39
C SER A 122 0.80 25.85 9.87
N GLY A 123 -0.37 25.58 9.28
CA GLY A 123 -0.54 25.42 7.84
C GLY A 123 0.09 24.16 7.25
N THR A 124 0.61 23.27 8.11
CA THR A 124 1.29 22.03 7.69
C THR A 124 0.36 20.82 7.74
N ALA A 125 0.67 19.79 6.94
CA ALA A 125 -0.03 18.51 6.98
C ALA A 125 0.91 17.38 7.42
N THR A 126 0.34 16.43 8.15
CA THR A 126 0.97 15.15 8.50
C THR A 126 0.31 14.04 7.69
N LEU A 127 1.11 13.27 6.97
CA LEU A 127 0.69 12.16 6.12
C LEU A 127 1.16 10.83 6.71
N GLY A 128 0.22 9.96 7.07
CA GLY A 128 0.47 8.59 7.50
C GLY A 128 0.15 7.60 6.37
N ILE A 129 1.16 6.89 5.87
CA ILE A 129 1.00 5.82 4.89
C ILE A 129 1.05 4.49 5.62
N GLY A 130 -0.10 3.82 5.73
CA GLY A 130 -0.17 2.43 6.14
C GLY A 130 0.36 1.52 5.04
N CYS A 131 1.16 0.54 5.37
CA CYS A 131 1.79 -0.39 4.45
C CYS A 131 1.51 -1.81 4.93
N LYS A 132 1.18 -2.70 4.00
CA LYS A 132 0.96 -4.13 4.28
C LYS A 132 2.01 -4.98 3.59
N SER A 133 2.39 -6.08 4.23
CA SER A 133 3.33 -7.04 3.63
C SER A 133 2.77 -7.63 2.34
N VAL A 134 3.66 -8.03 1.42
CA VAL A 134 3.30 -8.82 0.22
C VAL A 134 2.71 -10.18 0.62
N PHE A 135 3.10 -10.72 1.77
CA PHE A 135 2.59 -11.97 2.34
C PHE A 135 1.26 -11.81 3.08
N ASP A 136 0.47 -10.78 2.74
CA ASP A 136 -0.87 -10.61 3.26
C ASP A 136 -1.78 -11.75 2.78
N LEU A 137 -1.91 -12.77 3.63
CA LEU A 137 -2.75 -13.94 3.40
C LEU A 137 -4.20 -13.73 3.88
N SER A 138 -4.61 -12.47 4.11
CA SER A 138 -6.02 -12.19 4.41
C SER A 138 -6.88 -12.72 3.27
N GLN A 139 -7.64 -13.77 3.57
CA GLN A 139 -8.55 -14.36 2.59
C GLN A 139 -9.57 -13.29 2.22
N LYS A 140 -9.48 -12.77 0.99
CA LYS A 140 -10.61 -12.06 0.40
C LYS A 140 -11.71 -13.10 0.22
N PRO A 141 -12.85 -12.99 0.91
CA PRO A 141 -13.92 -13.93 0.70
C PRO A 141 -14.29 -13.89 -0.77
N SER A 142 -14.41 -15.07 -1.39
CA SER A 142 -14.94 -15.14 -2.74
C SER A 142 -16.29 -14.42 -2.74
N LEU A 143 -16.46 -13.46 -3.64
CA LEU A 143 -17.75 -12.79 -3.86
C LEU A 143 -18.70 -13.66 -4.69
N VAL A 144 -18.20 -14.79 -5.21
CA VAL A 144 -19.00 -15.74 -5.96
C VAL A 144 -19.94 -16.45 -4.99
N ARG A 145 -21.22 -16.41 -5.31
CA ARG A 145 -22.28 -17.22 -4.70
C ARG A 145 -22.91 -18.06 -5.81
N SER A 146 -23.63 -19.12 -5.46
CA SER A 146 -24.42 -19.89 -6.44
C SER A 146 -25.73 -19.18 -6.74
N ASN A 147 -25.67 -17.89 -7.10
CA ASN A 147 -26.83 -17.08 -7.45
C ASN A 147 -26.71 -16.56 -8.89
N THR A 148 -27.84 -16.16 -9.49
CA THR A 148 -27.89 -15.70 -10.87
C THR A 148 -26.98 -14.50 -11.12
N ALA A 149 -26.89 -13.54 -10.19
CA ALA A 149 -26.09 -12.34 -10.36
C ALA A 149 -24.58 -12.63 -10.44
N SER A 150 -24.04 -13.50 -9.59
CA SER A 150 -22.62 -13.86 -9.64
C SER A 150 -22.29 -14.83 -10.76
N HIS A 151 -23.23 -15.65 -11.23
CA HIS A 151 -23.03 -16.50 -12.41
C HIS A 151 -22.98 -15.67 -13.71
N GLN A 152 -23.91 -14.72 -13.86
CA GLN A 152 -23.98 -13.84 -15.04
C GLN A 152 -22.75 -12.94 -15.18
N LEU A 153 -22.06 -12.63 -14.07
CA LEU A 153 -20.81 -11.86 -14.09
C LEU A 153 -19.71 -12.56 -14.91
N TRP A 154 -19.64 -13.89 -14.83
CA TRP A 154 -18.64 -14.70 -15.53
C TRP A 154 -19.16 -15.29 -16.84
N PHE A 155 -20.45 -15.63 -16.89
CA PHE A 155 -21.10 -16.26 -18.04
C PHE A 155 -22.34 -15.47 -18.47
N PRO A 156 -22.17 -14.38 -19.25
CA PRO A 156 -23.26 -13.47 -19.60
C PRO A 156 -24.37 -14.08 -20.46
N ASN A 157 -24.15 -15.26 -21.05
CA ASN A 157 -25.13 -15.96 -21.89
C ASN A 157 -25.68 -17.24 -21.24
N ASP A 158 -25.20 -17.60 -20.05
CA ASP A 158 -25.73 -18.74 -19.32
C ASP A 158 -26.85 -18.27 -18.39
N HIS A 159 -28.02 -18.92 -18.50
CA HIS A 159 -29.22 -18.60 -17.74
C HIS A 159 -29.68 -19.75 -16.84
N PHE A 160 -28.83 -20.75 -16.60
CA PHE A 160 -29.15 -21.93 -15.78
C PHE A 160 -29.84 -21.57 -14.45
N TYR A 161 -29.25 -20.67 -13.66
CA TYR A 161 -29.80 -20.28 -12.36
C TYR A 161 -31.14 -19.53 -12.43
N LYS A 162 -31.44 -18.87 -13.56
CA LYS A 162 -32.75 -18.25 -13.76
C LYS A 162 -33.87 -19.29 -13.79
N TYR A 163 -33.60 -20.42 -14.45
CA TYR A 163 -34.58 -21.52 -14.59
C TYR A 163 -34.61 -22.43 -13.36
N ALA A 164 -33.48 -22.63 -12.69
CA ALA A 164 -33.43 -23.40 -11.44
C ALA A 164 -34.28 -22.75 -10.34
N THR A 165 -34.22 -21.42 -10.20
CA THR A 165 -35.04 -20.70 -9.22
C THR A 165 -36.53 -20.70 -9.58
N SER A 166 -36.90 -20.71 -10.87
CA SER A 166 -38.32 -20.83 -11.23
C SER A 166 -38.86 -22.24 -10.98
N ALA A 167 -38.05 -23.28 -11.17
CA ALA A 167 -38.46 -24.67 -10.92
C ALA A 167 -38.68 -24.96 -9.42
N GLU A 168 -38.00 -24.28 -8.50
CA GLU A 168 -38.27 -24.40 -7.06
C GLU A 168 -39.63 -23.83 -6.63
N LEU A 169 -40.19 -22.89 -7.40
CA LEU A 169 -41.47 -22.24 -7.07
C LEU A 169 -42.69 -23.05 -7.53
N GLU A 170 -42.49 -23.93 -8.50
CA GLU A 170 -43.53 -24.80 -9.02
C GLU A 170 -43.34 -26.19 -8.39
N ASP A 171 -44.28 -26.61 -7.54
CA ASP A 171 -44.33 -27.98 -7.02
C ASP A 171 -44.61 -28.94 -8.20
N GLU A 172 -43.55 -29.43 -8.83
CA GLU A 172 -43.68 -30.41 -9.90
C GLU A 172 -44.18 -31.74 -9.31
N MET A 173 -45.45 -32.06 -9.55
CA MET A 173 -46.00 -33.37 -9.22
C MET A 173 -45.32 -34.44 -10.08
N TRP A 174 -44.41 -35.18 -9.45
CA TRP A 174 -43.71 -36.34 -10.00
C TRP A 174 -44.68 -37.53 -10.11
N THR A 175 -45.50 -37.52 -11.16
CA THR A 175 -46.29 -38.70 -11.51
C THR A 175 -45.38 -39.77 -12.10
N ARG A 176 -45.33 -40.94 -11.46
CA ARG A 176 -44.67 -42.13 -12.03
C ARG A 176 -45.34 -42.47 -13.36
N ALA A 177 -44.53 -42.58 -14.41
CA ALA A 177 -44.93 -43.17 -15.69
C ALA A 177 -45.27 -44.65 -15.55
#